data_AF-A0A940CL49-F1
#
_entry.id   AF-A0A940CL49-F1
#
_cell.length_a   1.000
_cell.length_b   1.000
_cell.length_c   1.000
_cell.angle_alpha   90.00
_cell.angle_beta   90.00
_cell.angle_gamma   90.00
#
_symmetry.space_group_name_H-M   'P 1'
#
loop_
_entity.id
_entity.type
_entity.pdbx_description
1 polymer ?
#
loop_
_entity_poly.entity_id
_entity_poly.type
_entity_poly.pdbx_seq_one_letter_code
_entity_poly.pdbx_strand_id
1 'polypeptide(L)'
;MIGILQSLPKTIHLSIAISVLLLLGLFFGGDLSFDRLFWSWLFRYFHVISGVMWIGLLWYLNFVQIPSMPKFTDEQKPAITKVIAPAVLFWFRWAALATIVTGLIVAYLNGYVHQALALGIGSGGGKNTAIGIGMWLGLIMAFNVWFIIWPNQKKVLG
;
A
#
# COMPACT_ATOMS: atom_id res chain seq x y z
N MET A 1 -7.95 28.15 15.19
CA MET A 1 -7.66 26.99 14.31
C MET A 1 -8.77 25.98 14.52
N ILE A 2 -9.44 25.50 13.47
CA ILE A 2 -10.64 24.64 13.60
C ILE A 2 -10.21 23.29 14.22
N GLY A 3 -10.77 22.92 15.36
CA GLY A 3 -10.33 21.77 16.16
C GLY A 3 -10.40 20.40 15.46
N ILE A 4 -11.09 20.31 14.33
CA ILE A 4 -11.17 19.09 13.52
C ILE A 4 -9.83 18.78 12.83
N LEU A 5 -9.12 19.82 12.34
CA LEU A 5 -7.85 19.68 11.63
C LEU A 5 -6.66 19.38 12.56
N GLN A 6 -6.86 19.50 13.88
CA GLN A 6 -5.84 19.23 14.89
C GLN A 6 -5.81 17.76 15.33
N SER A 7 -6.80 16.95 14.95
CA SER A 7 -6.91 15.55 15.35
C SER A 7 -6.94 14.65 14.13
N LEU A 8 -5.88 13.87 13.92
CA LEU A 8 -5.77 12.95 12.79
C LEU A 8 -7.00 12.02 12.67
N PRO A 9 -7.47 11.35 13.74
CA PRO A 9 -8.66 10.53 13.64
C PRO A 9 -9.88 11.34 13.20
N LYS A 10 -10.15 12.51 13.78
CA LYS A 10 -11.33 13.31 13.42
C LYS A 10 -11.29 13.75 11.96
N THR A 11 -10.13 14.20 11.48
CA THR A 11 -9.92 14.54 10.06
C THR A 11 -10.21 13.35 9.16
N ILE A 12 -9.69 12.16 9.48
CA ILE A 12 -9.91 10.95 8.68
C ILE A 12 -11.40 10.59 8.62
N HIS A 13 -12.08 10.51 9.76
CA HIS A 13 -13.50 10.13 9.81
C HIS A 13 -14.37 11.14 9.05
N LEU A 14 -14.10 12.43 9.21
CA LEU A 14 -14.82 13.47 8.47
C LEU A 14 -14.60 13.33 6.95
N SER A 15 -13.35 13.16 6.51
CA SER A 15 -13.03 13.00 5.08
C SER A 15 -13.71 11.78 4.46
N ILE A 16 -13.82 10.67 5.22
CA ILE A 16 -14.55 9.48 4.80
C ILE A 16 -16.05 9.78 4.71
N ALA A 17 -16.63 10.41 5.73
CA ALA A 17 -18.05 10.75 5.74
C ALA A 17 -18.42 11.68 4.56
N ILE A 18 -17.63 12.72 4.31
CA ILE A 18 -17.83 13.63 3.18
C ILE A 18 -17.68 12.90 1.85
N SER A 19 -16.66 12.05 1.69
CA SER A 19 -16.48 11.24 0.47
C SER A 19 -17.69 10.33 0.19
N VAL A 20 -18.22 9.68 1.23
CA VAL A 20 -19.42 8.83 1.10
C VAL A 20 -20.65 9.65 0.72
N LEU A 21 -20.89 10.78 1.39
CA LEU A 21 -22.01 11.66 1.06
C LEU A 21 -21.93 12.19 -0.37
N LEU A 22 -20.73 12.56 -0.83
CA LEU A 22 -20.49 12.98 -2.21
C LEU A 22 -20.83 11.85 -3.20
N LEU A 23 -20.34 10.63 -2.96
CA LEU A 23 -20.60 9.49 -3.84
C LEU A 23 -22.10 9.13 -3.89
N LEU A 24 -22.80 9.18 -2.75
CA LEU A 24 -24.26 8.98 -2.71
C LEU A 24 -25.00 10.08 -3.45
N GLY A 25 -24.62 11.35 -3.26
CA GLY A 25 -25.21 12.47 -3.98
C GLY A 25 -25.04 12.36 -5.49
N LEU A 26 -23.85 11.98 -5.96
CA LEU A 26 -23.56 11.75 -7.38
C LEU A 26 -24.29 10.53 -7.94
N PHE A 27 -24.53 9.50 -7.11
CA PHE A 27 -25.25 8.29 -7.52
C PHE A 27 -26.76 8.53 -7.67
N PHE A 28 -27.38 9.26 -6.74
CA PHE A 28 -28.82 9.52 -6.79
C PHE A 28 -29.21 10.74 -7.64
N GLY A 29 -28.31 11.71 -7.80
CA GLY A 29 -28.60 12.99 -8.46
C GLY A 29 -27.70 13.33 -9.65
N GLY A 30 -26.81 12.42 -10.07
CA GLY A 30 -25.91 12.62 -11.21
C GLY A 30 -25.72 11.33 -12.01
N ASP A 31 -24.69 11.31 -12.86
CA ASP A 31 -24.42 10.20 -13.79
C ASP A 31 -23.47 9.11 -13.21
N LEU A 32 -23.27 9.08 -11.89
CA LEU A 32 -22.37 8.08 -11.27
C LEU A 32 -23.08 6.72 -11.17
N SER A 33 -22.51 5.70 -11.81
CA SER A 33 -22.92 4.30 -11.66
C SER A 33 -21.84 3.46 -10.99
N PHE A 34 -22.23 2.49 -10.15
CA PHE A 34 -21.31 1.50 -9.55
C PHE A 34 -20.98 0.35 -10.50
N ASP A 35 -20.51 0.70 -11.69
CA ASP A 35 -20.15 -0.22 -12.76
C ASP A 35 -18.67 -0.64 -12.69
N ARG A 36 -18.21 -1.39 -13.69
CA ARG A 36 -16.81 -1.84 -13.76
C ARG A 36 -15.82 -0.68 -13.77
N LEU A 37 -16.15 0.45 -14.39
CA LEU A 37 -15.27 1.62 -14.46
C LEU A 37 -15.07 2.25 -13.09
N PHE A 38 -16.16 2.41 -12.33
CA PHE A 38 -16.11 2.89 -10.94
C PHE A 38 -15.20 2.00 -10.08
N TRP A 39 -15.41 0.68 -10.10
CA TRP A 39 -14.60 -0.23 -9.30
C TRP A 39 -13.13 -0.24 -9.75
N SER A 40 -12.86 -0.17 -11.07
CA SER A 40 -11.50 -0.08 -11.61
C SER A 40 -10.78 1.17 -11.11
N TRP A 41 -11.46 2.32 -11.08
CA TRP A 41 -10.92 3.55 -10.52
C TRP A 41 -10.66 3.44 -9.01
N LEU A 42 -11.63 2.93 -8.24
CA LEU A 42 -11.54 2.84 -6.79
C LEU A 42 -10.39 1.92 -6.34
N PHE A 43 -10.27 0.73 -6.94
CA PHE A 43 -9.19 -0.18 -6.62
C PHE A 43 -7.83 0.32 -7.11
N ARG A 44 -7.78 1.10 -8.20
CA ARG A 44 -6.55 1.79 -8.63
C ARG A 44 -6.13 2.84 -7.61
N TYR A 45 -7.08 3.62 -7.10
CA TYR A 45 -6.82 4.55 -6.02
C TYR A 45 -6.24 3.83 -4.79
N PHE A 46 -6.87 2.74 -4.34
CA PHE A 46 -6.35 1.95 -3.22
C PHE A 46 -4.97 1.34 -3.49
N HIS A 47 -4.73 0.83 -4.69
CA HIS A 47 -3.43 0.29 -5.10
C HIS A 47 -2.31 1.34 -5.05
N VAL A 48 -2.59 2.55 -5.53
CA VAL A 48 -1.61 3.63 -5.54
C VAL A 48 -1.31 4.08 -4.10
N ILE A 49 -2.33 4.33 -3.26
CA ILE A 49 -2.07 4.80 -1.89
C ILE A 49 -1.35 3.74 -1.06
N SER A 50 -1.68 2.45 -1.23
CA SER A 50 -0.98 1.38 -0.52
C SER A 50 0.45 1.21 -1.04
N GLY A 51 0.67 1.39 -2.35
CA GLY A 51 1.99 1.36 -2.95
C GLY A 51 2.88 2.50 -2.43
N VAL A 52 2.32 3.71 -2.30
CA VAL A 52 3.01 4.86 -1.69
C VAL A 52 3.37 4.56 -0.25
N MET A 53 2.46 4.01 0.55
CA MET A 53 2.75 3.61 1.92
C MET A 53 3.85 2.53 1.96
N TRP A 54 3.77 1.51 1.13
CA TRP A 54 4.71 0.40 1.13
C TRP A 54 6.14 0.84 0.77
N ILE A 55 6.30 1.49 -0.38
CA ILE A 55 7.60 1.95 -0.86
C ILE A 55 8.10 3.13 -0.02
N GLY A 56 7.21 4.00 0.46
CA GLY A 56 7.58 5.10 1.36
C GLY A 56 8.18 4.60 2.68
N LEU A 57 7.59 3.57 3.30
CA LEU A 57 8.16 2.96 4.50
C LEU A 57 9.46 2.19 4.20
N LEU A 58 9.58 1.58 3.02
CA LEU A 58 10.85 0.96 2.58
C LEU A 58 11.97 2.00 2.49
N TRP A 59 11.69 3.17 1.91
CA TRP A 59 12.66 4.26 1.82
C TRP A 59 13.01 4.82 3.19
N TYR A 60 12.01 5.02 4.06
CA TYR A 60 12.25 5.41 5.44
C TYR A 60 13.20 4.44 6.16
N LEU A 61 12.94 3.14 6.06
CA LEU A 61 13.79 2.12 6.69
C LEU A 61 15.23 2.15 6.14
N ASN A 62 15.38 2.13 4.81
CA ASN A 62 16.67 1.95 4.15
C ASN A 62 17.54 3.21 4.14
N PHE A 63 16.94 4.39 3.97
CA PHE A 63 17.69 5.63 3.81
C PHE A 63 17.71 6.51 5.06
N VAL A 64 16.74 6.34 5.97
CA VAL A 64 16.62 7.19 7.16
C VAL A 64 16.90 6.41 8.43
N GLN A 65 16.10 5.40 8.75
CA GLN A 65 16.16 4.72 10.04
C GLN A 65 17.47 3.93 10.21
N ILE A 66 17.73 2.94 9.34
CA ILE A 66 18.89 2.04 9.48
C ILE A 66 20.22 2.81 9.48
N PRO A 67 20.49 3.75 8.55
CA PRO A 67 21.74 4.52 8.57
C PRO A 67 21.88 5.47 9.76
N SER A 68 20.77 5.84 10.41
CA SER A 68 20.79 6.72 11.59
C SER A 68 20.95 5.96 12.90
N MET A 69 20.66 4.66 12.96
CA MET A 69 20.76 3.84 14.18
C MET A 69 22.14 3.90 14.87
N PRO A 70 23.29 3.91 14.17
CA PRO A 70 24.60 4.02 14.80
C PRO A 70 24.86 5.36 15.50
N LYS A 71 24.08 6.41 15.19
CA LYS A 71 24.26 7.77 15.74
C LYS A 71 23.61 7.94 17.12
N PHE A 72 22.79 7.00 17.56
CA PHE A 72 22.10 7.05 18.84
C PHE A 72 22.89 6.34 19.93
N THR A 73 22.80 6.86 21.17
CA THR A 73 23.33 6.16 22.35
C THR A 73 22.51 4.90 22.65
N ASP A 74 23.07 3.95 23.39
CA ASP A 74 22.38 2.69 23.71
C ASP A 74 21.10 2.90 24.54
N GLU A 75 21.02 3.98 25.31
CA GLU A 75 19.82 4.38 26.06
C GLU A 75 18.69 4.90 25.16
N GLN A 76 19.03 5.49 24.01
CA GLN A 76 18.04 6.07 23.07
C GLN A 76 17.50 5.03 22.07
N LYS A 77 18.30 4.02 21.71
CA LYS A 77 17.92 2.98 20.74
C LYS A 77 16.58 2.29 21.04
N PRO A 78 16.23 1.93 22.30
CA PRO A 78 14.96 1.28 22.62
C PRO A 78 13.72 2.08 22.21
N ALA A 79 13.76 3.42 22.25
CA ALA A 79 12.63 4.24 21.81
C ALA A 79 12.32 4.02 20.33
N ILE A 80 13.35 3.83 19.50
CA ILE A 80 13.16 3.53 18.07
C ILE A 80 12.82 2.06 17.89
N THR A 81 13.60 1.15 18.45
CA THR A 81 13.48 -0.29 18.15
C THR A 81 12.27 -0.97 18.79
N LYS A 82 11.76 -0.46 19.93
CA LYS A 82 10.61 -1.05 20.63
C LYS A 82 9.29 -0.30 20.39
N VAL A 83 9.32 0.96 19.94
CA VAL A 83 8.10 1.75 19.72
C VAL A 83 7.87 2.05 18.24
N ILE A 84 8.85 2.66 17.57
CA ILE A 84 8.70 3.11 16.18
C ILE A 84 8.80 1.93 15.20
N ALA A 85 9.86 1.13 15.32
CA ALA A 85 10.14 0.05 14.37
C ALA A 85 8.99 -0.97 14.28
N PRO A 86 8.37 -1.45 15.38
CA PRO A 86 7.24 -2.38 15.29
C PRO A 86 6.04 -1.77 14.56
N ALA A 87 5.74 -0.48 14.77
CA ALA A 87 4.66 0.20 14.09
C ALA A 87 4.95 0.36 12.58
N VAL A 88 6.17 0.79 12.23
CA VAL A 88 6.63 0.90 10.82
C VAL A 88 6.52 -0.44 10.12
N LEU A 89 6.98 -1.52 10.75
CA LEU A 89 6.97 -2.86 10.19
C LEU A 89 5.55 -3.43 10.05
N PHE A 90 4.67 -3.13 10.99
CA PHE A 90 3.24 -3.47 10.86
C PHE A 90 2.65 -2.83 9.60
N TRP A 91 2.81 -1.52 9.43
CA TRP A 91 2.27 -0.81 8.27
C TRP A 91 2.93 -1.25 6.98
N PHE A 92 4.24 -1.45 6.97
CA PHE A 92 5.00 -1.94 5.81
C PHE A 92 4.45 -3.28 5.31
N ARG A 93 4.17 -4.22 6.23
CA ARG A 93 3.65 -5.54 5.91
C ARG A 93 2.24 -5.50 5.31
N TRP A 94 1.34 -4.75 5.94
CA TRP A 94 -0.04 -4.65 5.46
C TRP A 94 -0.16 -3.81 4.20
N ALA A 95 0.67 -2.77 4.03
CA ALA A 95 0.74 -2.00 2.80
C ALA A 95 1.25 -2.83 1.63
N ALA A 96 2.24 -3.73 1.85
CA ALA A 96 2.69 -4.68 0.84
C ALA A 96 1.54 -5.58 0.37
N LEU A 97 0.83 -6.22 1.30
CA LEU A 97 -0.30 -7.08 0.98
C LEU A 97 -1.41 -6.31 0.26
N ALA A 98 -1.79 -5.14 0.79
CA ALA A 98 -2.83 -4.30 0.19
C ALA A 98 -2.47 -3.89 -1.25
N THR A 99 -1.21 -3.54 -1.51
CA THR A 99 -0.74 -3.19 -2.86
C THR A 99 -0.90 -4.35 -3.82
N ILE A 100 -0.50 -5.56 -3.43
CA ILE A 100 -0.64 -6.74 -4.28
C ILE A 100 -2.11 -7.09 -4.54
N VAL A 101 -2.93 -7.17 -3.50
CA VAL A 101 -4.34 -7.56 -3.61
C VAL A 101 -5.10 -6.56 -4.49
N THR A 102 -4.99 -5.27 -4.18
CA THR A 102 -5.66 -4.22 -4.96
C THR A 102 -5.12 -4.13 -6.39
N GLY A 103 -3.81 -4.34 -6.61
CA GLY A 103 -3.21 -4.37 -7.94
C GLY A 103 -3.70 -5.52 -8.80
N LEU A 104 -3.86 -6.71 -8.22
CA LEU A 104 -4.46 -7.87 -8.88
C LEU A 104 -5.93 -7.63 -9.22
N ILE A 105 -6.69 -6.98 -8.34
CA ILE A 105 -8.09 -6.59 -8.62
C ILE A 105 -8.13 -5.60 -9.79
N VAL A 106 -7.25 -4.59 -9.82
CA VAL A 106 -7.14 -3.67 -10.96
C VAL A 106 -6.82 -4.45 -12.24
N ALA A 107 -5.86 -5.36 -12.22
CA ALA A 107 -5.49 -6.16 -13.39
C ALA A 107 -6.65 -7.05 -13.89
N TYR A 108 -7.42 -7.61 -12.96
CA TYR A 108 -8.61 -8.40 -13.26
C TYR A 108 -9.72 -7.55 -13.88
N LEU A 109 -10.08 -6.42 -13.25
CA LEU A 109 -11.12 -5.52 -13.73
C LEU A 109 -10.79 -4.92 -15.10
N ASN A 110 -9.51 -4.74 -15.42
CA ASN A 110 -9.04 -4.23 -16.70
C ASN A 110 -8.68 -5.33 -17.71
N GLY A 111 -8.90 -6.62 -17.38
CA GLY A 111 -8.79 -7.73 -18.32
C GLY A 111 -7.37 -8.10 -18.78
N TYR A 112 -6.33 -7.69 -18.03
CA TYR A 112 -4.93 -7.96 -18.41
C TYR A 112 -4.18 -8.87 -17.43
N VAL A 113 -4.85 -9.40 -16.39
CA VAL A 113 -4.19 -10.18 -15.33
C VAL A 113 -3.41 -11.39 -15.85
N HIS A 114 -4.00 -12.17 -16.76
CA HIS A 114 -3.36 -13.35 -17.32
C HIS A 114 -2.13 -12.97 -18.16
N GLN A 115 -2.29 -11.98 -19.04
CA GLN A 115 -1.23 -11.52 -19.93
C GLN A 115 -0.07 -10.91 -19.13
N ALA A 116 -0.36 -10.16 -18.06
CA ALA A 116 0.68 -9.58 -17.22
C ALA A 116 1.42 -10.65 -16.40
N LEU A 117 0.72 -11.62 -15.80
CA LEU A 117 1.37 -12.73 -15.09
C LEU A 117 2.20 -13.61 -16.03
N ALA A 118 1.77 -13.79 -17.27
CA ALA A 118 2.51 -14.45 -18.34
C ALA A 118 3.61 -13.56 -18.96
N LEU A 119 3.98 -12.43 -18.35
CA LEU A 119 5.01 -11.50 -18.82
C LEU A 119 4.81 -10.99 -20.25
N GLY A 120 3.56 -10.92 -20.70
CA GLY A 120 3.18 -10.51 -22.05
C GLY A 120 3.48 -11.55 -23.13
N ILE A 121 3.95 -12.75 -22.78
CA ILE A 121 4.19 -13.85 -23.73
C ILE A 121 2.88 -14.18 -24.45
N GLY A 122 2.91 -14.16 -25.79
CA GLY A 122 1.73 -14.37 -26.63
C GLY A 122 0.77 -13.18 -26.76
N SER A 123 1.04 -12.04 -26.08
CA SER A 123 0.16 -10.85 -26.14
C SER A 123 0.64 -9.76 -27.11
N GLY A 124 1.84 -9.89 -27.68
CA GLY A 124 2.39 -9.00 -28.72
C GLY A 124 2.70 -7.56 -28.27
N GLY A 125 2.52 -7.20 -26.99
CA GLY A 125 2.63 -5.81 -26.52
C GLY A 125 3.54 -5.62 -25.31
N GLY A 126 4.48 -4.68 -25.41
CA GLY A 126 5.44 -4.35 -24.34
C GLY A 126 4.80 -3.83 -23.03
N LYS A 127 3.56 -3.31 -23.10
CA LYS A 127 2.79 -2.89 -21.92
C LYS A 127 2.61 -4.02 -20.91
N ASN A 128 2.19 -5.21 -21.38
CA ASN A 128 1.89 -6.34 -20.49
C ASN A 128 3.16 -6.92 -19.88
N THR A 129 4.27 -6.91 -20.61
CA THR A 129 5.59 -7.30 -20.09
C THR A 129 6.06 -6.35 -19.00
N ALA A 130 5.99 -5.03 -19.22
CA ALA A 130 6.41 -4.04 -18.23
C ALA A 130 5.59 -4.14 -16.93
N ILE A 131 4.26 -4.24 -17.05
CA ILE A 131 3.37 -4.42 -15.89
C ILE A 131 3.66 -5.78 -15.22
N GLY A 132 3.85 -6.84 -16.00
CA GLY A 132 4.15 -8.18 -15.52
C GLY A 132 5.42 -8.25 -14.68
N ILE A 133 6.50 -7.60 -15.12
CA ILE A 133 7.75 -7.51 -14.36
C ILE A 133 7.49 -6.85 -13.00
N GLY A 134 6.79 -5.72 -12.98
CA GLY A 134 6.43 -5.03 -11.74
C GLY A 134 5.57 -5.90 -10.81
N MET A 135 4.60 -6.63 -11.36
CA MET A 135 3.75 -7.56 -10.60
C MET A 135 4.56 -8.68 -9.97
N TRP A 136 5.48 -9.30 -10.70
CA TRP A 136 6.33 -10.37 -10.18
C TRP A 136 7.28 -9.89 -9.09
N LEU A 137 7.96 -8.76 -9.30
CA LEU A 137 8.80 -8.15 -8.28
C LEU A 137 8.01 -7.84 -7.02
N GLY A 138 6.80 -7.29 -7.17
CA GLY A 138 5.88 -7.05 -6.07
C GLY A 138 5.49 -8.32 -5.32
N LEU A 139 5.08 -9.37 -6.04
CA LEU A 139 4.66 -10.65 -5.45
C LEU A 139 5.81 -11.31 -4.67
N ILE A 140 7.01 -11.36 -5.24
CA ILE A 140 8.21 -11.91 -4.59
C ILE A 140 8.55 -11.11 -3.34
N MET A 141 8.52 -9.78 -3.43
CA MET A 141 8.79 -8.93 -2.26
C MET A 141 7.73 -9.08 -1.18
N ALA A 142 6.44 -9.11 -1.53
CA ALA A 142 5.37 -9.34 -0.55
C ALA A 142 5.51 -10.70 0.14
N PHE A 143 5.88 -11.75 -0.62
CA PHE A 143 6.22 -13.04 -0.04
C PHE A 143 7.39 -12.94 0.95
N ASN A 144 8.48 -12.28 0.56
CA ASN A 144 9.63 -12.06 1.44
C ASN A 144 9.24 -11.34 2.74
N VAL A 145 8.41 -10.29 2.64
CA VAL A 145 7.93 -9.53 3.81
C VAL A 145 7.14 -10.41 4.78
N TRP A 146 6.19 -11.20 4.28
CA TRP A 146 5.29 -11.99 5.12
C TRP A 146 5.90 -13.28 5.66
N PHE A 147 6.71 -13.97 4.85
CA PHE A 147 7.20 -15.31 5.16
C PHE A 147 8.66 -15.36 5.61
N ILE A 148 9.47 -14.33 5.35
CA ILE A 148 10.88 -14.30 5.73
C ILE A 148 11.14 -13.20 6.77
N ILE A 149 10.85 -11.95 6.42
CA ILE A 149 11.13 -10.79 7.28
C ILE A 149 10.32 -10.86 8.57
N TRP A 150 9.00 -11.07 8.48
CA TRP A 150 8.14 -11.05 9.65
C TRP A 150 8.45 -12.16 10.68
N PRO A 151 8.63 -13.43 10.31
CA PRO A 151 9.03 -14.46 11.27
C PRO A 151 10.36 -14.17 11.97
N ASN A 152 11.34 -13.62 11.24
CA ASN A 152 12.62 -13.22 11.83
C ASN A 152 12.46 -12.03 12.79
N GLN A 153 11.61 -11.06 12.45
CA GLN A 153 11.33 -9.92 13.32
C GLN A 153 10.64 -10.31 14.61
N LYS A 154 9.73 -11.29 14.58
CA LYS A 154 9.10 -11.82 15.81
C LYS A 154 10.11 -12.41 16.79
N LYS A 155 11.23 -12.96 16.31
CA LYS A 155 12.31 -13.49 17.16
C LYS A 155 13.23 -12.41 17.75
N VAL A 156 13.22 -11.21 17.16
CA VAL A 156 14.09 -10.09 17.57
C VAL A 156 13.31 -9.10 18.45
N LEU A 157 12.01 -8.95 18.20
CA LEU A 157 11.11 -8.08 18.95
C LEU A 157 10.42 -8.80 20.12
N GLY A 158 10.54 -10.13 20.20
CA GLY A 158 10.02 -11.00 21.25
C GLY A 158 11.11 -11.82 21.88
#